data_AF-A0A8T4ZL71-F1
#
_entry.id   AF-A0A8T4ZL71-F1
#
_cell.length_a   1.000
_cell.length_b   1.000
_cell.length_c   1.000
_cell.angle_alpha   90.00
_cell.angle_beta   90.00
_cell.angle_gamma   90.00
#
_symmetry.space_group_name_H-M   'P 1'
#
loop_
_entity.id
_entity.type
_entity.pdbx_description
1 polymer ?
#
loop_
_entity_poly.entity_id
_entity_poly.type
_entity_poly.pdbx_seq_one_letter_code
_entity_poly.pdbx_strand_id
1 'polypeptide(L)'
;MAADALKCDIAQIAKSIVFANEKAIVVVISGDRKVDEKKLSKVLGHKVSIANADEVKKLTGYVIGGVPPFPHNDKVNVVLDSSLKRFKEVWTAAGTPNSVFKISIEDLKKTVGSDFIDVSK
;
A
#
# COMPACT_ATOMS: atom_id res chain seq x y z
N MET A 1 9.18 -1.78 -15.72
CA MET A 1 8.38 -1.69 -14.46
C MET A 1 7.04 -1.02 -14.77
N ALA A 2 6.05 -1.01 -13.86
CA ALA A 2 4.72 -0.45 -14.14
C ALA A 2 4.76 1.02 -14.59
N ALA A 3 5.64 1.84 -14.00
CA ALA A 3 5.82 3.25 -14.37
C ALA A 3 6.22 3.43 -15.84
N ASP A 4 7.16 2.61 -16.34
CA ASP A 4 7.63 2.67 -17.73
C ASP A 4 6.49 2.34 -18.72
N ALA A 5 5.69 1.32 -18.38
CA ALA A 5 4.54 0.91 -19.20
C ALA A 5 3.45 1.98 -19.25
N LEU A 6 3.27 2.74 -18.15
CA LEU A 6 2.27 3.79 -18.01
C LEU A 6 2.77 5.18 -18.42
N LYS A 7 4.07 5.33 -18.71
CA LYS A 7 4.75 6.62 -18.95
C LYS A 7 4.46 7.64 -17.84
N CYS A 8 4.39 7.18 -16.60
CA CYS A 8 4.18 8.03 -15.42
C CYS A 8 5.44 8.10 -14.56
N ASP A 9 5.49 9.07 -13.65
CA ASP A 9 6.54 9.11 -12.64
C ASP A 9 6.40 7.90 -11.69
N ILE A 10 7.51 7.30 -11.28
CA ILE A 10 7.50 6.21 -10.30
C ILE A 10 6.87 6.64 -8.97
N ALA A 11 6.97 7.92 -8.60
CA ALA A 11 6.33 8.49 -7.44
C ALA A 11 4.79 8.47 -7.55
N GLN A 12 4.23 8.46 -8.77
CA GLN A 12 2.78 8.30 -8.98
C GLN A 12 2.30 6.85 -8.85
N ILE A 13 3.20 5.88 -8.71
CA ILE A 13 2.83 4.50 -8.38
C ILE A 13 2.57 4.39 -6.87
N ALA A 14 1.34 4.07 -6.48
CA ALA A 14 1.00 3.70 -5.12
C ALA A 14 1.18 2.19 -4.94
N LYS A 15 2.27 1.78 -4.28
CA LYS A 15 2.59 0.37 -4.00
C LYS A 15 2.09 -0.05 -2.62
N SER A 16 1.71 -1.31 -2.51
CA SER A 16 1.26 -1.93 -1.26
C SER A 16 2.40 -2.75 -0.65
N ILE A 17 2.83 -2.40 0.56
CA ILE A 17 3.79 -3.17 1.36
C ILE A 17 3.05 -3.86 2.49
N VAL A 18 3.18 -5.17 2.59
CA VAL A 18 2.46 -5.98 3.58
C VAL A 18 3.37 -6.28 4.76
N PHE A 19 2.85 -6.09 5.97
CA PHE A 19 3.48 -6.47 7.22
C PHE A 19 2.67 -7.58 7.89
N ALA A 20 3.38 -8.58 8.39
CA ALA A 20 2.83 -9.71 9.13
C ALA A 20 2.59 -9.31 10.59
N ASN A 21 1.36 -9.50 11.05
CA ASN A 21 0.93 -9.31 12.44
C ASN A 21 -0.38 -10.10 12.69
N GLU A 22 -1.00 -9.98 13.87
CA GLU A 22 -2.30 -10.62 14.19
C GLU A 22 -3.36 -10.35 13.11
N LYS A 23 -3.38 -9.10 12.63
CA LYS A 23 -4.04 -8.69 11.39
C LYS A 23 -2.98 -8.20 10.43
N ALA A 24 -3.11 -8.54 9.15
CA ALA A 24 -2.20 -8.06 8.12
C ALA A 24 -2.26 -6.53 8.08
N ILE A 25 -1.12 -5.86 7.92
CA ILE A 25 -1.10 -4.42 7.70
C ILE A 25 -0.62 -4.17 6.28
N VAL A 26 -1.44 -3.53 5.45
CA VAL A 26 -1.10 -3.11 4.10
C VAL A 26 -0.81 -1.61 4.14
N VAL A 27 0.45 -1.22 3.94
CA VAL A 27 0.83 0.19 3.80
C VAL A 27 0.84 0.55 2.32
N VAL A 28 -0.05 1.46 1.93
CA VAL A 28 -0.10 2.03 0.58
C VAL A 28 0.75 3.29 0.58
N ILE A 29 1.82 3.28 -0.22
CA ILE A 29 2.87 4.29 -0.20
C ILE A 29 3.34 4.63 -1.62
N SER A 30 3.82 5.85 -1.81
CA SER A 30 4.38 6.30 -3.10
C SER A 30 5.62 5.47 -3.50
N GLY A 31 5.77 5.24 -4.81
CA GLY A 31 6.75 4.31 -5.36
C GLY A 31 8.20 4.70 -5.12
N ASP A 32 8.46 6.01 -5.02
CA ASP A 32 9.75 6.64 -4.70
C ASP A 32 10.09 6.61 -3.20
N ARG A 33 9.17 6.17 -2.32
CA ARG A 33 9.36 6.11 -0.86
C ARG A 33 9.54 4.69 -0.34
N LYS A 34 10.09 4.59 0.87
CA LYS A 34 10.13 3.34 1.64
C LYS A 34 9.38 3.52 2.95
N VAL A 35 8.78 2.44 3.44
CA VAL A 35 8.13 2.46 4.76
C VAL A 35 9.21 2.62 5.82
N ASP A 36 9.00 3.55 6.75
CA ASP A 36 9.77 3.66 7.98
C ASP A 36 9.08 2.81 9.06
N GLU A 37 9.60 1.61 9.25
CA GLU A 37 9.10 0.63 10.23
C GLU A 37 9.05 1.18 11.66
N LYS A 38 9.93 2.14 12.01
CA LYS A 38 9.91 2.77 13.34
C LYS A 38 8.72 3.70 13.47
N LYS A 39 8.44 4.52 12.44
CA LYS A 39 7.24 5.38 12.41
C LYS A 39 5.97 4.52 12.41
N LEU A 40 5.92 3.48 11.57
CA LEU A 40 4.77 2.58 11.50
C LEU A 40 4.52 1.90 12.86
N SER A 41 5.56 1.34 13.47
CA SER A 41 5.44 0.69 14.80
C SER A 41 4.95 1.68 15.87
N LYS A 42 5.43 2.93 15.83
CA LYS A 42 5.00 3.97 16.78
C LYS A 42 3.51 4.31 16.61
N VAL A 43 3.03 4.41 15.38
CA VAL A 43 1.61 4.69 15.11
C VAL A 43 0.73 3.52 15.54
N LEU A 44 1.17 2.28 15.29
CA LEU A 44 0.38 1.10 15.59
C LEU A 44 0.48 0.63 17.05
N GLY A 45 1.46 1.11 17.81
CA GLY A 45 1.68 0.75 19.21
C GLY A 45 2.33 -0.63 19.42
N HIS A 46 2.85 -1.25 18.36
CA HIS A 46 3.52 -2.55 18.42
C HIS A 46 4.57 -2.68 17.30
N LYS A 47 5.46 -3.66 17.42
CA LYS A 47 6.47 -3.95 16.38
C LYS A 47 5.82 -4.55 15.13
N VAL A 48 6.34 -4.19 13.98
CA VAL A 48 5.93 -4.72 12.67
C VAL A 48 7.07 -5.50 12.03
N SER A 49 6.71 -6.48 11.20
CA SER A 49 7.66 -7.29 10.41
C SER A 49 7.15 -7.36 8.97
N ILE A 50 8.01 -7.14 7.97
CA ILE A 50 7.62 -7.28 6.57
C ILE A 50 7.20 -8.73 6.31
N ALA A 51 6.04 -8.93 5.67
CA ALA A 51 5.55 -10.24 5.31
C ALA A 51 6.34 -10.83 4.14
N ASN A 52 6.70 -12.11 4.23
CA ASN A 52 7.27 -12.85 3.10
C ASN A 52 6.18 -13.25 2.07
N ALA A 53 6.57 -13.87 0.95
CA ALA A 53 5.65 -14.20 -0.14
C ALA A 53 4.49 -15.11 0.27
N ASP A 54 4.77 -16.14 1.07
CA ASP A 54 3.75 -17.07 1.57
C ASP A 54 2.79 -16.37 2.54
N GLU A 55 3.33 -15.53 3.43
CA GLU A 55 2.54 -14.72 4.35
C GLU A 55 1.64 -13.73 3.60
N VAL A 56 2.15 -13.02 2.60
CA VAL A 56 1.37 -12.09 1.76
C VAL A 56 0.16 -12.80 1.16
N LYS A 57 0.38 -13.98 0.55
CA LYS A 57 -0.69 -14.78 -0.04
C LYS A 57 -1.69 -15.27 1.00
N LYS A 58 -1.21 -15.78 2.12
CA LYS A 58 -2.06 -16.28 3.21
C LYS A 58 -2.92 -15.18 3.84
N LEU A 59 -2.34 -14.00 4.04
CA LEU A 59 -2.95 -12.89 4.77
C LEU A 59 -3.91 -12.06 3.91
N THR A 60 -3.55 -11.83 2.64
CA THR A 60 -4.28 -10.91 1.75
C THR A 60 -5.04 -11.64 0.63
N GLY A 61 -4.67 -12.89 0.32
CA GLY A 61 -5.16 -13.61 -0.86
C GLY A 61 -4.46 -13.22 -2.16
N TYR A 62 -3.57 -12.22 -2.14
CA TYR A 62 -2.84 -11.74 -3.31
C TYR A 62 -1.37 -12.15 -3.27
N VAL A 63 -0.67 -12.01 -4.40
CA VAL A 63 0.77 -12.25 -4.49
C VAL A 63 1.56 -10.94 -4.36
N ILE A 64 2.84 -11.03 -4.01
CA ILE A 64 3.76 -9.88 -4.01
C ILE A 64 3.68 -9.14 -5.37
N GLY A 65 3.62 -7.81 -5.31
CA GLY A 65 3.48 -6.94 -6.49
C GLY A 65 2.05 -6.82 -7.02
N GLY A 66 1.13 -7.70 -6.61
CA GLY A 66 -0.27 -7.67 -7.03
C GLY A 66 -1.26 -7.21 -5.95
N VAL A 67 -0.80 -6.97 -4.72
CA VAL A 67 -1.68 -6.58 -3.59
C VAL A 67 -2.31 -5.21 -3.84
N PRO A 68 -3.63 -5.11 -4.06
CA PRO A 68 -4.29 -3.83 -4.27
C PRO A 68 -4.46 -3.09 -2.93
N PRO A 69 -4.79 -1.79 -2.95
CA PRO A 69 -5.13 -1.05 -1.73
C PRO A 69 -6.48 -1.50 -1.13
N PHE A 70 -7.37 -2.07 -1.96
CA PHE A 70 -8.69 -2.60 -1.61
C PHE A 70 -9.21 -3.51 -2.76
N PRO A 71 -10.27 -4.31 -2.56
CA PRO A 71 -10.91 -4.65 -1.29
C PRO A 71 -10.06 -5.64 -0.50
N HIS A 72 -10.16 -5.58 0.83
CA HIS A 72 -9.63 -6.61 1.73
C HIS A 72 -10.73 -7.03 2.70
N ASN A 73 -10.54 -8.18 3.36
CA ASN A 73 -11.43 -8.62 4.44
C ASN A 73 -11.07 -7.95 5.78
N ASP A 74 -11.88 -8.16 6.82
CA ASP A 74 -11.70 -7.53 8.16
C ASP A 74 -10.42 -7.93 8.92
N LYS A 75 -9.61 -8.83 8.36
CA LYS A 75 -8.31 -9.26 8.89
C LYS A 75 -7.14 -8.45 8.32
N VAL A 76 -7.41 -7.48 7.44
CA VAL A 76 -6.41 -6.58 6.88
C VAL A 76 -6.70 -5.14 7.30
N ASN A 77 -5.71 -4.50 7.90
CA ASN A 77 -5.71 -3.07 8.17
C ASN A 77 -4.94 -2.34 7.07
N VAL A 78 -5.51 -1.29 6.49
CA VAL A 78 -4.88 -0.53 5.40
C VAL A 78 -4.46 0.85 5.90
N VAL A 79 -3.18 1.14 5.75
CA VAL A 79 -2.56 2.43 6.11
C VAL A 79 -2.22 3.19 4.84
N LEU A 80 -2.68 4.44 4.74
CA LEU A 80 -2.32 5.32 3.64
C LEU A 80 -1.17 6.25 4.06
N ASP A 81 -0.07 6.25 3.31
CA ASP A 81 1.06 7.13 3.59
C ASP A 81 0.87 8.54 2.98
N SER A 82 1.23 9.55 3.76
CA SER A 82 1.09 10.97 3.40
C SER A 82 1.84 11.40 2.13
N SER A 83 2.87 10.65 1.68
CA SER A 83 3.59 10.93 0.43
C SER A 83 2.70 10.89 -0.82
N LEU A 84 1.57 10.18 -0.75
CA LEU A 84 0.57 10.11 -1.82
C LEU A 84 -0.18 11.43 -2.02
N LYS A 85 -0.27 12.28 -0.99
CA LYS A 85 -0.95 13.59 -1.05
C LYS A 85 -0.30 14.59 -2.02
N ARG A 86 0.91 14.28 -2.51
CA ARG A 86 1.59 15.08 -3.55
C ARG A 86 0.89 15.01 -4.90
N PHE A 87 -0.01 14.05 -5.09
CA PHE A 87 -0.66 13.76 -6.38
C PHE A 87 -2.17 13.98 -6.31
N LYS A 88 -2.79 14.27 -7.47
CA LYS A 88 -4.25 14.24 -7.62
C LYS A 88 -4.76 12.82 -7.88
N GLU A 89 -4.00 12.06 -8.67
CA GLU A 89 -4.29 10.68 -9.04
C GLU A 89 -3.01 9.84 -8.98
N VAL A 90 -3.16 8.55 -8.69
CA VAL A 90 -2.08 7.56 -8.62
C VAL A 90 -2.47 6.28 -9.34
N TRP A 91 -1.48 5.48 -9.70
CA TRP A 91 -1.66 4.13 -10.24
C TRP A 91 -1.32 3.10 -9.18
N THR A 92 -2.15 2.08 -9.02
CA THR A 92 -1.97 1.05 -7.99
C THR A 92 -2.34 -0.33 -8.50
N ALA A 93 -1.89 -1.38 -7.81
CA ALA A 93 -2.12 -2.76 -8.23
C ALA A 93 -3.62 -3.11 -8.24
N ALA A 94 -4.02 -3.94 -9.20
CA ALA A 94 -5.40 -4.36 -9.42
C ALA A 94 -5.59 -5.87 -9.14
N GLY A 95 -4.85 -6.43 -8.18
CA GLY A 95 -4.97 -7.84 -7.78
C GLY A 95 -4.00 -8.80 -8.47
N THR A 96 -3.23 -8.36 -9.47
CA THR A 96 -2.16 -9.15 -10.09
C THR A 96 -0.91 -8.29 -10.34
N PRO A 97 0.29 -8.87 -10.44
CA PRO A 97 1.53 -8.11 -10.65
C PRO A 97 1.56 -7.24 -11.91
N ASN A 98 0.76 -7.58 -12.92
CA ASN A 98 0.74 -6.92 -14.22
C ASN A 98 -0.54 -6.12 -14.47
N SER A 99 -1.41 -6.00 -13.47
CA SER A 99 -2.65 -5.24 -13.57
C SER A 99 -2.61 -4.06 -12.63
N VAL A 100 -2.88 -2.87 -13.15
CA VAL A 100 -2.92 -1.62 -12.40
C VAL A 100 -4.15 -0.81 -12.80
N PHE A 101 -4.66 0.00 -11.89
CA PHE A 101 -5.73 0.94 -12.15
C PHE A 101 -5.37 2.33 -11.62
N LYS A 102 -5.97 3.37 -12.23
CA LYS A 102 -5.82 4.76 -11.81
C LYS A 102 -6.94 5.12 -10.84
N ILE A 103 -6.61 5.85 -9.78
CA ILE A 103 -7.58 6.35 -8.81
C ILE A 103 -7.17 7.74 -8.29
N SER A 104 -8.15 8.58 -8.00
CA SER A 104 -7.90 9.85 -7.31
C SER A 104 -7.49 9.62 -5.85
N ILE A 105 -6.68 10.51 -5.30
CA ILE A 105 -6.30 10.43 -3.88
C ILE A 105 -7.52 10.55 -2.96
N GLU A 106 -8.53 11.32 -3.36
CA GLU A 106 -9.78 11.48 -2.64
C GLU A 106 -10.60 10.19 -2.62
N ASP A 107 -10.78 9.53 -3.76
CA ASP A 107 -11.52 8.27 -3.86
C ASP A 107 -10.76 7.13 -3.17
N LEU A 108 -9.43 7.11 -3.26
CA LEU A 108 -8.60 6.14 -2.53
C LEU A 108 -8.84 6.27 -1.03
N LYS A 109 -8.78 7.50 -0.48
CA LYS A 109 -9.04 7.76 0.93
C LYS A 109 -10.46 7.33 1.32
N LYS A 110 -11.46 7.71 0.52
CA LYS A 110 -12.87 7.41 0.78
C LYS A 110 -13.14 5.90 0.75
N THR A 111 -12.55 5.19 -0.19
CA THR A 111 -12.75 3.74 -0.38
C THR A 111 -12.06 2.93 0.71
N VAL A 112 -10.85 3.32 1.11
CA VAL A 112 -10.11 2.66 2.20
C VAL A 112 -10.68 3.04 3.57
N GLY A 113 -11.20 4.26 3.72
CA GLY A 113 -11.78 4.74 4.97
C GLY A 113 -10.75 5.09 6.04
N SER A 114 -9.48 5.34 5.67
CA SER A 114 -8.42 5.73 6.60
C SER A 114 -7.79 7.08 6.27
N ASP A 115 -7.32 7.78 7.31
CA ASP A 115 -6.56 9.01 7.15
C ASP A 115 -5.12 8.74 6.71
N PHE A 116 -4.55 9.71 6.01
CA PHE A 116 -3.14 9.67 5.62
C PHE A 116 -2.24 10.03 6.80
N ILE A 117 -1.25 9.18 7.06
CA ILE A 117 -0.24 9.36 8.11
C ILE A 117 1.16 9.34 7.51
N ASP A 118 2.13 10.01 8.15
CA ASP A 118 3.53 9.92 7.71
C ASP A 118 4.20 8.68 8.30
N VAL A 119 4.38 7.67 7.46
CA VAL A 119 5.10 6.42 7.76
C VAL A 119 6.20 6.18 6.75
N SER A 120 6.68 7.22 6.09
CA SER A 120 7.68 7.14 5.01
C SER A 120 9.06 7.68 5.42
N LYS A 121 10.06 7.22 4.69
CA LYS A 121 11.40 7.80 4.57
C LYS A 121 11.79 7.85 3.09
#